data_AF-A0A814LBF7-F1
#
_entry.id   AF-A0A814LBF7-F1
#
_cell.length_a   1.000
_cell.length_b   1.000
_cell.length_c   1.000
_cell.angle_alpha   90.00
_cell.angle_beta   90.00
_cell.angle_gamma   90.00
#
_symmetry.space_group_name_H-M   'P 1'
#
loop_
_entity.id
_entity.type
_entity.pdbx_description
1 polymer ?
#
loop_
_entity_poly.entity_id
_entity_poly.type
_entity_poly.pdbx_seq_one_letter_code
_entity_poly.pdbx_strand_id
1 'polypeptide(L)'
;LVRSDLYPKDRQNYASCVKISSPTILKLLKRSPDTKSLYVYLKLLNYLIIAYVDKTTTILDRLKYSWICIFVCRLWWAWLTLYCNTTNKRTIEKHFITNAAQYSIEINGHNLLYIIMLVLENKIPKDTVNTIHLFSSQPCESIFRNTRSLSGVYSTIVNFTVKDFLKRAQKLSILNKIKCFETANDNANRLLFPIHHKHLKDNRNLNNSNHNNIDNVTTDDVEKIILSAYETAKVLIDNLKMCKLLKENKIYTLKQLSTYISNSLRSSSNVTDNTMIDDDVDNESDTSSSSGNEDNDYYGEDDESENISEGEDDDKIPLDHFAQVRNTTFSGMRIVESVPRGAENSYFTIKINNADKYIHKTTACWLLTQNNNRLPSDRLSRVIATSRKE
;
A
#
# COMPACT_ATOMS: atom_id res chain seq x y z
N LEU A 1 25.36 -2.33 -2.06
CA LEU A 1 24.34 -1.53 -2.77
C LEU A 1 24.80 -1.35 -4.21
N VAL A 2 23.88 -1.32 -5.16
CA VAL A 2 24.13 -1.01 -6.57
C VAL A 2 23.39 0.28 -6.90
N ARG A 3 23.84 1.05 -7.89
CA ARG A 3 23.25 2.34 -8.26
C ARG A 3 21.75 2.24 -8.59
N SER A 4 21.31 1.12 -9.16
CA SER A 4 19.91 0.83 -9.44
C SER A 4 19.03 0.76 -8.18
N ASP A 5 19.60 0.40 -7.02
CA ASP A 5 18.85 0.32 -5.77
C ASP A 5 18.37 1.71 -5.30
N LEU A 6 19.00 2.79 -5.79
CA LEU A 6 18.72 4.18 -5.42
C LEU A 6 18.06 4.97 -6.56
N TYR A 7 17.45 4.29 -7.53
CA TYR A 7 16.89 4.96 -8.70
C TYR A 7 15.51 5.57 -8.39
N PRO A 8 15.35 6.91 -8.40
CA PRO A 8 14.11 7.55 -7.94
C PRO A 8 12.87 7.27 -8.80
N LYS A 9 13.04 6.82 -10.06
CA LYS A 9 11.91 6.46 -10.93
C LYS A 9 11.39 5.04 -10.64
N ASP A 10 12.18 4.20 -9.98
CA ASP A 10 11.76 2.84 -9.59
C ASP A 10 11.20 2.84 -8.16
N ARG A 11 10.17 3.67 -7.92
CA ARG A 11 9.57 3.92 -6.59
C ARG A 11 8.87 2.68 -6.00
N GLN A 12 8.55 1.68 -6.84
CA GLN A 12 7.81 0.48 -6.44
C GLN A 12 8.72 -0.71 -6.10
N ASN A 13 10.04 -0.54 -6.17
CA ASN A 13 10.99 -1.63 -5.93
C ASN A 13 11.22 -1.91 -4.44
N TYR A 14 10.35 -2.77 -3.90
CA TYR A 14 10.43 -3.22 -2.52
C TYR A 14 11.77 -3.92 -2.19
N ALA A 15 12.37 -4.65 -3.14
CA ALA A 15 13.64 -5.36 -2.89
C ALA A 15 14.80 -4.38 -2.61
N SER A 16 14.83 -3.25 -3.32
CA SER A 16 15.79 -2.17 -3.06
C SER A 16 15.59 -1.56 -1.67
N CYS A 17 14.33 -1.34 -1.27
CA CYS A 17 13.98 -0.85 0.08
C CYS A 17 14.47 -1.80 1.20
N VAL A 18 14.23 -3.10 1.07
CA VAL A 18 14.73 -4.13 2.01
C VAL A 18 16.25 -4.14 2.05
N LYS A 19 16.90 -4.03 0.88
CA LYS A 19 18.36 -4.06 0.77
C LYS A 19 18.99 -2.85 1.45
N ILE A 20 18.47 -1.64 1.24
CA ILE A 20 18.96 -0.38 1.82
C ILE A 20 18.79 -0.36 3.35
N SER A 21 17.70 -0.94 3.86
CA SER A 21 17.45 -1.05 5.30
C SER A 21 18.12 -2.27 5.96
N SER A 22 18.97 -3.00 5.24
CA SER A 22 19.59 -4.23 5.74
C SER A 22 20.53 -4.00 6.94
N PRO A 23 20.69 -5.00 7.83
CA PRO A 23 21.58 -4.91 8.99
C PRO A 23 23.03 -4.57 8.63
N THR A 24 23.51 -5.04 7.47
CA THR A 24 24.86 -4.74 6.97
C THR A 24 25.05 -3.25 6.72
N ILE A 25 24.06 -2.60 6.10
CA ILE A 25 24.12 -1.15 5.82
C ILE A 25 23.96 -0.36 7.12
N LEU A 26 23.06 -0.77 8.01
CA LEU A 26 22.91 -0.15 9.32
C LEU A 26 24.21 -0.20 10.13
N LYS A 27 24.98 -1.30 10.04
CA LYS A 27 26.32 -1.39 10.67
C LYS A 27 27.32 -0.41 10.06
N LEU A 28 27.28 -0.18 8.75
CA LEU A 28 28.13 0.81 8.07
C LEU A 28 27.75 2.24 8.49
N LEU A 29 26.46 2.58 8.47
CA LEU A 29 25.96 3.90 8.87
C LEU A 29 26.19 4.20 10.36
N LYS A 30 26.32 3.18 11.20
CA LYS A 30 26.66 3.38 12.62
C LYS A 30 28.10 3.86 12.83
N ARG A 31 29.00 3.62 11.88
CA ARG A 31 30.43 4.00 11.99
C ARG A 31 30.66 5.49 11.74
N SER A 32 29.83 6.12 10.92
CA SER A 32 29.98 7.54 10.59
C SER A 32 29.12 8.41 11.52
N PRO A 33 29.68 9.48 12.13
CA PRO A 33 28.96 10.31 13.09
C PRO A 33 27.85 11.16 12.43
N ASP A 34 28.01 11.53 11.16
CA ASP A 34 27.08 12.40 10.43
C ASP A 34 25.86 11.65 9.89
N THR A 35 25.86 10.32 9.93
CA THR A 35 24.79 9.49 9.38
C THR A 35 23.79 9.00 10.43
N LYS A 36 23.82 9.56 11.65
CA LYS A 36 22.97 9.12 12.77
C LYS A 36 21.47 9.24 12.48
N SER A 37 21.03 10.34 11.88
CA SER A 37 19.62 10.54 11.53
C SER A 37 19.16 9.55 10.47
N LEU A 38 19.98 9.35 9.42
CA LEU A 38 19.71 8.34 8.39
C LEU A 38 19.69 6.92 8.95
N TYR A 39 20.61 6.61 9.88
CA TYR A 39 20.66 5.34 10.58
C TYR A 39 19.35 5.07 11.33
N VAL A 40 18.85 6.04 12.11
CA VAL A 40 17.58 5.87 12.84
C VAL A 40 16.44 5.69 11.86
N TYR A 41 16.35 6.51 10.81
CA TYR A 41 15.29 6.40 9.79
C TYR A 41 15.24 5.03 9.11
N LEU A 42 16.38 4.54 8.60
CA LEU A 42 16.45 3.23 7.95
C LEU A 42 16.25 2.07 8.94
N LYS A 43 16.60 2.27 10.22
CA LYS A 43 16.36 1.30 11.27
C LYS A 43 14.88 1.16 11.60
N LEU A 44 14.11 2.27 11.61
CA LEU A 44 12.65 2.20 11.74
C LEU A 44 12.03 1.43 10.59
N LEU A 45 12.48 1.69 9.35
CA LEU A 45 12.03 0.96 8.17
C LEU A 45 12.31 -0.54 8.29
N ASN A 46 13.52 -0.91 8.75
CA ASN A 46 13.88 -2.29 9.01
C ASN A 46 12.99 -2.94 10.08
N TYR A 47 12.69 -2.23 11.17
CA TYR A 47 11.80 -2.70 12.23
C TYR A 47 10.36 -2.93 11.75
N LEU A 48 9.83 -2.06 10.87
CA LEU A 48 8.52 -2.28 10.25
C LEU A 48 8.50 -3.55 9.39
N ILE A 49 9.56 -3.78 8.62
CA ILE A 49 9.70 -5.00 7.80
C ILE A 49 9.74 -6.24 8.70
N ILE A 50 10.53 -6.22 9.77
CA ILE A 50 10.66 -7.33 10.71
C ILE A 50 9.34 -7.60 11.45
N ALA A 51 8.62 -6.55 11.84
CA ALA A 51 7.36 -6.66 12.57
C ALA A 51 6.24 -7.27 11.72
N TYR A 52 6.09 -6.83 10.47
CA TYR A 52 4.89 -7.13 9.67
C TYR A 52 5.10 -8.06 8.48
N VAL A 53 6.33 -8.18 7.97
CA VAL A 53 6.60 -8.93 6.73
C VAL A 53 7.45 -10.16 6.97
N ASP A 54 8.47 -10.08 7.82
CA ASP A 54 9.32 -11.23 8.09
C ASP A 54 8.51 -12.39 8.65
N LYS A 55 8.85 -13.63 8.26
CA LYS A 55 8.12 -14.84 8.67
C LYS A 55 8.71 -15.47 9.94
N THR A 56 9.96 -15.16 10.26
CA THR A 56 10.70 -15.82 11.34
C THR A 56 10.57 -15.11 12.69
N THR A 57 10.15 -13.85 12.69
CA THR A 57 9.95 -13.06 13.91
C THR A 57 8.85 -13.64 14.81
N THR A 58 9.17 -13.75 16.11
CA THR A 58 8.21 -14.14 17.15
C THR A 58 7.17 -13.06 17.39
N ILE A 59 6.00 -13.41 17.93
CA ILE A 59 4.92 -12.44 18.18
C ILE A 59 5.32 -11.30 19.12
N LEU A 60 6.04 -11.65 20.18
CA LEU A 60 6.50 -10.69 21.18
C LEU A 60 7.52 -9.72 20.58
N ASP A 61 8.43 -10.23 19.73
CA ASP A 61 9.37 -9.39 19.01
C ASP A 61 8.68 -8.50 17.98
N ARG A 62 7.67 -8.99 17.26
CA ARG A 62 6.86 -8.17 16.34
C ARG A 62 6.22 -7.00 17.07
N LEU A 63 5.60 -7.29 18.22
CA LEU A 63 5.00 -6.27 19.06
C LEU A 63 6.06 -5.25 19.50
N LYS A 64 7.21 -5.71 19.99
CA LYS A 64 8.33 -4.86 20.40
C LYS A 64 8.77 -3.92 19.28
N TYR A 65 9.07 -4.45 18.09
CA TYR A 65 9.55 -3.65 16.97
C TYR A 65 8.50 -2.67 16.47
N SER A 66 7.23 -3.07 16.42
CA SER A 66 6.12 -2.18 16.10
C SER A 66 6.02 -0.99 17.07
N TRP A 67 6.03 -1.26 18.37
CA TRP A 67 5.92 -0.21 19.39
C TRP A 67 7.14 0.70 19.45
N ILE A 68 8.35 0.20 19.16
CA ILE A 68 9.53 1.05 18.99
C ILE A 68 9.27 2.09 17.90
N CYS A 69 8.73 1.68 16.75
CA CYS A 69 8.42 2.61 15.66
C CYS A 69 7.40 3.67 16.08
N ILE A 70 6.30 3.26 16.72
CA ILE A 70 5.29 4.18 17.26
C ILE A 70 5.91 5.21 18.20
N PHE A 71 6.69 4.76 19.19
CA PHE A 71 7.27 5.68 20.18
C PHE A 71 8.29 6.64 19.57
N VAL A 72 9.15 6.18 18.66
CA VAL A 72 10.09 7.05 17.96
C VAL A 72 9.34 8.09 17.13
N CYS A 73 8.30 7.68 16.40
CA CYS A 73 7.45 8.59 15.62
C CYS A 73 6.75 9.64 16.51
N ARG A 74 6.18 9.24 17.66
CA ARG A 74 5.54 10.15 18.62
C ARG A 74 6.53 11.16 19.22
N LEU A 75 7.71 10.68 19.63
CA LEU A 75 8.77 11.54 20.17
C LEU A 75 9.32 12.50 19.11
N TRP A 76 9.47 12.04 17.88
CA TRP A 76 9.93 12.87 16.77
C TRP A 76 8.90 13.95 16.42
N TRP A 77 7.62 13.60 16.35
CA TRP A 77 6.54 14.58 16.15
C TRP A 77 6.51 15.63 17.27
N ALA A 78 6.49 15.19 18.53
CA ALA A 78 6.48 16.10 19.68
C ALA A 78 7.69 17.04 19.70
N TRP A 79 8.88 16.52 19.37
CA TRP A 79 10.08 17.33 19.27
C TRP A 79 9.97 18.38 18.16
N LEU A 80 9.45 18.04 16.99
CA LEU A 80 9.25 18.97 15.87
C LEU A 80 8.29 20.09 16.23
N THR A 81 7.15 19.77 16.85
CA THR A 81 6.17 20.78 17.29
C THR A 81 6.79 21.77 18.28
N LEU A 82 7.60 21.28 19.22
CA LEU A 82 8.30 22.13 20.19
C LEU A 82 9.42 22.94 19.54
N TYR A 83 10.22 22.33 18.67
CA TYR A 83 11.39 22.96 18.05
C TYR A 83 10.99 24.09 17.11
N CYS A 84 9.96 23.87 16.29
CA CYS A 84 9.47 24.90 15.38
C CYS A 84 8.59 25.96 16.09
N ASN A 85 8.31 25.78 17.39
CA ASN A 85 7.41 26.62 18.20
C ASN A 85 6.12 26.99 17.47
N THR A 86 5.59 26.05 16.69
CA THR A 86 4.44 26.26 15.81
C THR A 86 3.62 24.99 15.73
N THR A 87 2.30 25.17 15.71
CA THR A 87 1.34 24.12 15.39
C THR A 87 1.00 24.10 13.90
N ASN A 88 1.64 24.95 13.08
CA ASN A 88 1.39 25.01 11.65
C ASN A 88 1.85 23.72 10.96
N LYS A 89 0.87 22.91 10.55
CA LYS A 89 1.05 21.58 9.96
C LYS A 89 1.97 21.60 8.73
N ARG A 90 1.89 22.64 7.89
CA ARG A 90 2.68 22.75 6.65
C ARG A 90 4.19 22.80 6.86
N THR A 91 4.65 23.34 8.00
CA THR A 91 6.09 23.42 8.31
C THR A 91 6.62 22.09 8.85
N ILE A 92 5.79 21.37 9.60
CA ILE A 92 6.11 20.07 10.19
C ILE A 92 6.11 18.99 9.11
N GLU A 93 5.15 19.02 8.18
CA GLU A 93 5.00 18.05 7.09
C GLU A 93 6.23 17.96 6.17
N LYS A 94 6.99 19.05 6.01
CA LYS A 94 8.24 19.05 5.23
C LYS A 94 9.39 18.29 5.90
N HIS A 95 9.34 18.12 7.22
CA HIS A 95 10.44 17.60 8.03
C HIS A 95 10.08 16.28 8.74
N PHE A 96 8.89 15.76 8.50
CA PHE A 96 8.36 14.55 9.12
C PHE A 96 7.93 13.55 8.04
N ILE A 97 7.65 12.31 8.44
CA ILE A 97 6.99 11.37 7.54
C ILE A 97 5.57 11.85 7.21
N THR A 98 5.03 11.39 6.08
CA THR A 98 3.68 11.78 5.69
C THR A 98 2.66 11.36 6.75
N ASN A 99 1.60 12.16 6.92
CA ASN A 99 0.54 11.87 7.88
C ASN A 99 -0.06 10.47 7.64
N ALA A 100 -0.25 10.08 6.38
CA ALA A 100 -0.72 8.74 6.02
C ALA A 100 0.22 7.63 6.52
N ALA A 101 1.54 7.80 6.39
CA ALA A 101 2.51 6.84 6.89
C ALA A 101 2.51 6.77 8.43
N GLN A 102 2.46 7.93 9.10
CA GLN A 102 2.36 8.02 10.56
C GLN A 102 1.13 7.27 11.09
N TYR A 103 -0.05 7.58 10.55
CA TYR A 103 -1.29 6.92 10.98
C TYR A 103 -1.28 5.43 10.65
N SER A 104 -0.71 5.02 9.53
CA SER A 104 -0.58 3.60 9.19
C SER A 104 0.29 2.86 10.21
N ILE A 105 1.40 3.45 10.67
CA ILE A 105 2.27 2.86 11.71
C ILE A 105 1.49 2.71 13.02
N GLU A 106 0.76 3.74 13.43
CA GLU A 106 -0.05 3.74 14.66
C GLU A 106 -1.17 2.68 14.60
N ILE A 107 -1.99 2.72 13.55
CA ILE A 107 -3.11 1.80 13.36
C ILE A 107 -2.61 0.36 13.32
N ASN A 108 -1.55 0.07 12.57
CA ASN A 108 -1.02 -1.29 12.47
C ASN A 108 -0.50 -1.81 13.80
N GLY A 109 0.18 -0.98 14.60
CA GLY A 109 0.70 -1.41 15.90
C GLY A 109 -0.38 -1.61 16.95
N HIS A 110 -1.39 -0.73 16.96
CA HIS A 110 -2.56 -0.89 17.80
C HIS A 110 -3.40 -2.12 17.40
N ASN A 111 -3.59 -2.37 16.10
CA ASN A 111 -4.27 -3.57 15.61
C ASN A 111 -3.52 -4.85 15.98
N LEU A 112 -2.19 -4.86 15.87
CA LEU A 112 -1.38 -5.99 16.29
C LEU A 112 -1.54 -6.29 17.79
N LEU A 113 -1.49 -5.25 18.64
CA LEU A 113 -1.75 -5.40 20.07
C LEU A 113 -3.16 -5.95 20.32
N TYR A 114 -4.16 -5.42 19.62
CA TYR A 114 -5.54 -5.85 19.77
C TYR A 114 -5.73 -7.32 19.37
N ILE A 115 -5.13 -7.76 18.27
CA ILE A 115 -5.14 -9.18 17.86
C ILE A 115 -4.51 -10.05 18.94
N ILE A 116 -3.37 -9.66 19.52
CA ILE A 116 -2.74 -10.41 20.61
C ILE A 116 -3.68 -10.51 21.81
N MET A 117 -4.33 -9.42 22.20
CA MET A 117 -5.30 -9.43 23.31
C MET A 117 -6.48 -10.37 23.04
N LEU A 118 -7.03 -10.37 21.83
CA LEU A 118 -8.10 -11.29 21.45
C LEU A 118 -7.67 -12.76 21.49
N VAL A 119 -6.40 -13.07 21.16
CA VAL A 119 -5.84 -14.42 21.28
C VAL A 119 -5.71 -14.82 22.74
N LEU A 120 -5.20 -13.93 23.60
CA LEU A 120 -5.06 -14.17 25.04
C LEU A 120 -6.43 -14.38 25.72
N GLU A 121 -7.44 -13.65 25.28
CA GLU A 121 -8.83 -13.82 25.72
C GLU A 121 -9.53 -15.05 25.11
N ASN A 122 -8.82 -15.85 24.29
CA ASN A 122 -9.36 -17.01 23.56
C ASN A 122 -10.56 -16.69 22.64
N LYS A 123 -10.69 -15.44 22.18
CA LYS A 123 -11.75 -15.02 21.24
C LYS A 123 -11.43 -15.36 19.79
N ILE A 124 -10.14 -15.52 19.46
CA ILE A 124 -9.67 -15.93 18.14
C ILE A 124 -8.65 -17.07 18.25
N PRO A 125 -8.49 -17.90 17.20
CA PRO A 125 -7.56 -19.03 17.23
C PRO A 125 -6.11 -18.59 17.47
N LYS A 126 -5.37 -19.38 18.26
CA LYS A 126 -3.95 -19.12 18.54
C LYS A 126 -3.09 -19.13 17.28
N ASP A 127 -3.47 -19.92 16.28
CA ASP A 127 -2.81 -19.98 14.97
C ASP A 127 -2.85 -18.66 14.21
N THR A 128 -3.80 -17.76 14.51
CA THR A 128 -3.88 -16.44 13.88
C THR A 128 -2.56 -15.66 14.05
N VAL A 129 -1.86 -15.88 15.16
CA VAL A 129 -0.56 -15.23 15.43
C VAL A 129 0.54 -15.70 14.48
N ASN A 130 0.52 -16.97 14.08
CA ASN A 130 1.48 -17.51 13.11
C ASN A 130 1.24 -16.95 11.70
N THR A 131 0.05 -16.39 11.45
CA THR A 131 -0.37 -15.86 10.14
C THR A 131 -0.24 -14.35 9.96
N ILE A 132 0.36 -13.61 10.91
CA ILE A 132 0.44 -12.13 10.84
C ILE A 132 1.10 -11.63 9.54
N HIS A 133 2.10 -12.34 9.04
CA HIS A 133 2.77 -12.01 7.77
C HIS A 133 1.81 -12.02 6.56
N LEU A 134 0.69 -12.74 6.64
CA LEU A 134 -0.36 -12.80 5.62
C LEU A 134 -1.28 -11.59 5.64
N PHE A 135 -1.25 -10.75 6.68
CA PHE A 135 -2.09 -9.55 6.78
C PHE A 135 -1.52 -8.36 5.98
N SER A 136 -0.41 -8.57 5.27
CA SER A 136 0.17 -7.61 4.33
C SER A 136 -0.47 -7.70 2.94
N SER A 137 -0.19 -6.73 2.05
CA SER A 137 -0.61 -6.78 0.64
C SER A 137 0.17 -7.80 -0.21
N GLN A 138 1.28 -8.33 0.31
CA GLN A 138 2.22 -9.17 -0.43
C GLN A 138 1.60 -10.45 -1.02
N PRO A 139 0.70 -11.17 -0.31
CA PRO A 139 -0.03 -12.30 -0.90
C PRO A 139 -0.89 -11.88 -2.11
N CYS A 140 -1.56 -10.73 -2.03
CA CYS A 140 -2.37 -10.19 -3.12
C CYS A 140 -1.50 -9.79 -4.33
N GLU A 141 -0.39 -9.10 -4.09
CA GLU A 141 0.59 -8.76 -5.15
C GLU A 141 1.15 -10.01 -5.83
N SER A 142 1.41 -11.07 -5.05
CA SER A 142 1.84 -12.37 -5.58
C SER A 142 0.79 -13.00 -6.49
N ILE A 143 -0.50 -12.92 -6.12
CA ILE A 143 -1.61 -13.38 -6.98
C ILE A 143 -1.64 -12.58 -8.30
N PHE A 144 -1.55 -11.25 -8.23
CA PHE A 144 -1.51 -10.43 -9.44
C PHE A 144 -0.29 -10.71 -10.32
N ARG A 145 0.88 -10.96 -9.72
CA ARG A 145 2.07 -11.36 -10.47
C ARG A 145 1.87 -12.72 -11.16
N ASN A 146 1.30 -13.68 -10.45
CA ASN A 146 1.03 -15.02 -10.99
C ASN A 146 0.01 -14.96 -12.13
N THR A 147 -1.07 -14.18 -11.99
CA THR A 147 -2.07 -14.02 -13.07
C THR A 147 -1.50 -13.29 -14.28
N ARG A 148 -0.58 -12.33 -14.10
CA ARG A 148 0.18 -11.72 -15.20
C ARG A 148 1.09 -12.72 -15.91
N SER A 149 1.68 -13.66 -15.18
CA SER A 149 2.54 -14.70 -15.76
C SER A 149 1.78 -15.84 -16.47
N LEU A 150 0.48 -16.00 -16.21
CA LEU A 150 -0.40 -16.99 -16.85
C LEU A 150 -0.86 -16.54 -18.25
N SER A 151 0.04 -16.01 -19.07
CA SER A 151 -0.22 -15.69 -20.48
C SER A 151 0.11 -16.88 -21.37
N GLY A 152 -0.56 -16.99 -22.53
CA GLY A 152 -0.34 -18.10 -23.47
C GLY A 152 1.05 -18.06 -24.11
N VAL A 153 1.49 -19.18 -24.69
CA VAL A 153 2.84 -19.38 -25.28
C VAL A 153 3.21 -18.30 -26.31
N TYR A 154 2.22 -17.71 -26.97
CA TYR A 154 2.39 -16.65 -27.99
C TYR A 154 1.83 -15.29 -27.56
N SER A 155 1.52 -15.11 -26.28
CA SER A 155 0.93 -13.86 -25.77
C SER A 155 1.78 -13.31 -24.62
N THR A 156 2.36 -12.14 -24.82
CA THR A 156 3.08 -11.36 -23.79
C THR A 156 2.15 -10.36 -23.08
N ILE A 157 0.84 -10.54 -23.25
CA ILE A 157 -0.18 -9.64 -22.74
C ILE A 157 -0.30 -9.79 -21.22
N VAL A 158 0.33 -8.85 -20.52
CA VAL A 158 0.31 -8.73 -19.05
C VAL A 158 -0.90 -7.95 -18.53
N ASN A 159 -1.51 -7.09 -19.35
CA ASN A 159 -2.74 -6.39 -19.01
C ASN A 159 -3.94 -7.23 -19.42
N PHE A 160 -4.92 -7.37 -18.55
CA PHE A 160 -6.09 -8.19 -18.82
C PHE A 160 -7.34 -7.53 -18.23
N THR A 161 -8.49 -7.78 -18.85
CA THR A 161 -9.78 -7.33 -18.33
C THR A 161 -10.16 -8.11 -17.07
N VAL A 162 -11.20 -7.66 -16.36
CA VAL A 162 -11.69 -8.38 -15.15
C VAL A 162 -12.12 -9.81 -15.48
N LYS A 163 -12.79 -10.02 -16.62
CA LYS A 163 -13.19 -11.35 -17.08
C LYS A 163 -11.98 -12.27 -17.27
N ASP A 164 -10.91 -11.73 -17.85
CA ASP A 164 -9.66 -12.48 -18.05
C ASP A 164 -8.93 -12.74 -16.73
N PHE A 165 -8.95 -11.78 -15.80
CA PHE A 165 -8.44 -11.99 -14.45
C PHE A 165 -9.16 -13.15 -13.76
N LEU A 166 -10.50 -13.17 -13.79
CA LEU A 166 -11.30 -14.22 -13.15
C LEU A 166 -11.00 -15.61 -13.74
N LYS A 167 -10.90 -15.71 -15.07
CA LYS A 167 -10.49 -16.96 -15.74
C LYS A 167 -9.08 -17.41 -15.31
N ARG A 168 -8.12 -16.49 -15.25
CA ARG A 168 -6.75 -16.79 -14.82
C ARG A 168 -6.69 -17.14 -13.33
N ALA A 169 -7.48 -16.48 -12.48
CA ALA A 169 -7.60 -16.76 -11.06
C ALA A 169 -8.20 -18.15 -10.80
N GLN A 170 -9.21 -18.56 -11.57
CA GLN A 170 -9.76 -19.92 -11.51
C GLN A 170 -8.70 -20.98 -11.87
N LYS A 171 -7.92 -20.75 -12.94
CA LYS A 171 -6.79 -21.62 -13.29
C LYS A 171 -5.75 -21.68 -12.18
N LEU A 172 -5.39 -20.53 -11.59
CA LEU A 172 -4.45 -20.46 -10.46
C LEU A 172 -4.97 -21.20 -9.22
N SER A 173 -6.27 -21.12 -8.95
CA SER A 173 -6.92 -21.86 -7.85
C SER A 173 -6.81 -23.37 -8.05
N ILE A 174 -7.05 -23.87 -9.27
CA ILE A 174 -6.88 -25.30 -9.60
C ILE A 174 -5.41 -25.71 -9.43
N LEU A 175 -4.46 -24.92 -9.93
CA LEU A 175 -3.03 -25.18 -9.76
C LEU A 175 -2.62 -25.23 -8.28
N ASN A 176 -3.14 -24.32 -7.46
CA ASN A 176 -2.86 -24.31 -6.02
C ASN A 176 -3.48 -25.52 -5.31
N LYS A 177 -4.70 -25.93 -5.68
CA LYS A 177 -5.31 -27.16 -5.14
C LYS A 177 -4.43 -28.37 -5.44
N ILE A 178 -3.98 -28.51 -6.69
CA ILE A 178 -3.07 -29.59 -7.09
C ILE A 178 -1.79 -29.57 -6.25
N LYS A 179 -1.15 -28.41 -6.10
CA LYS A 179 0.05 -28.27 -5.25
C LYS A 179 -0.21 -28.68 -3.80
N CYS A 180 -1.34 -28.29 -3.22
CA CYS A 180 -1.68 -28.69 -1.85
C CYS A 180 -1.91 -30.21 -1.73
N PHE A 181 -2.52 -30.84 -2.74
CA PHE A 181 -2.66 -32.30 -2.79
C PHE A 181 -1.31 -33.02 -2.88
N GLU A 182 -0.31 -32.45 -3.58
CA GLU A 182 1.06 -32.99 -3.63
C GLU A 182 1.79 -32.93 -2.29
N THR A 183 1.52 -31.91 -1.46
CA THR A 183 2.15 -31.77 -0.13
C THR A 183 1.49 -32.64 0.93
N ALA A 184 0.21 -32.99 0.76
CA ALA A 184 -0.57 -33.75 1.75
C ALA A 184 -0.52 -35.27 1.55
N ASN A 185 -0.22 -35.75 0.34
CA ASN A 185 -0.17 -37.19 0.03
C ASN A 185 1.27 -37.70 -0.08
N ASP A 186 1.74 -38.42 0.95
CA ASP A 186 3.00 -39.19 0.95
C ASP A 186 2.90 -40.55 0.20
N ASN A 187 1.78 -40.80 -0.49
CA ASN A 187 1.53 -42.08 -1.14
C ASN A 187 2.22 -42.23 -2.51
N ALA A 188 2.60 -43.47 -2.83
CA ALA A 188 3.42 -43.90 -3.98
C ALA A 188 2.92 -43.51 -5.40
N ASN A 189 1.67 -43.03 -5.54
CA ASN A 189 1.12 -42.55 -6.80
C ASN A 189 1.16 -41.02 -6.86
N ARG A 190 2.37 -40.48 -6.96
CA ARG A 190 2.64 -39.04 -6.95
C ARG A 190 2.54 -38.48 -8.37
N LEU A 191 1.51 -37.69 -8.65
CA LEU A 191 1.58 -36.75 -9.77
C LEU A 191 2.65 -35.72 -9.39
N LEU A 192 3.79 -35.74 -10.09
CA LEU A 192 4.87 -34.79 -9.88
C LEU A 192 4.73 -33.68 -10.91
N PHE A 193 4.22 -32.52 -10.50
CA PHE A 193 4.35 -31.34 -11.36
C PHE A 193 5.82 -30.94 -11.50
N PRO A 194 6.29 -30.60 -12.72
CA PRO A 194 7.63 -30.07 -12.91
C PRO A 194 7.81 -28.76 -12.12
N ILE A 195 8.49 -28.83 -10.98
CA ILE A 195 8.86 -27.66 -10.21
C ILE A 195 10.15 -27.11 -10.81
N HIS A 196 10.11 -25.86 -11.27
CA HIS A 196 11.32 -25.19 -11.74
C HIS A 196 12.35 -25.13 -10.61
N HIS A 197 13.61 -25.48 -10.88
CA HIS A 197 14.70 -25.65 -9.90
C HIS A 197 14.89 -24.48 -8.91
N LYS A 198 14.49 -23.26 -9.30
CA LYS A 198 14.50 -22.08 -8.42
C LYS A 198 13.53 -22.17 -7.23
N HIS A 199 12.40 -22.87 -7.38
CA HIS A 199 11.37 -23.01 -6.33
C HIS A 199 11.60 -24.19 -5.39
N LEU A 200 12.54 -25.09 -5.70
CA LEU A 200 12.90 -26.22 -4.83
C LEU A 200 13.60 -25.78 -3.53
N LYS A 201 14.22 -24.58 -3.51
CA LYS A 201 14.89 -24.04 -2.32
C LYS A 201 13.92 -23.41 -1.31
N ASP A 202 12.81 -22.82 -1.76
CA ASP A 202 11.85 -22.13 -0.89
C ASP A 202 11.06 -23.09 0.00
N ASN A 203 10.72 -24.29 -0.50
CA ASN A 203 9.94 -25.27 0.26
C ASN A 203 10.73 -25.95 1.39
N ARG A 204 12.06 -26.06 1.28
CA ARG A 204 12.90 -26.68 2.34
C ARG A 204 12.98 -25.83 3.61
N ASN A 205 12.78 -24.51 3.50
CA ASN A 205 12.86 -23.60 4.63
C ASN A 205 11.51 -23.42 5.37
N LEU A 206 10.39 -23.89 4.83
CA LEU A 206 9.07 -23.76 5.47
C LEU A 206 8.91 -24.69 6.70
N ASN A 207 9.61 -25.83 6.73
CA ASN A 207 9.45 -26.83 7.79
C ASN A 207 10.15 -26.46 9.11
N ASN A 208 10.89 -25.35 9.16
CA ASN A 208 11.51 -24.81 10.38
C ASN A 208 10.82 -23.54 10.87
N SER A 209 9.52 -23.38 10.60
CA SER A 209 8.76 -22.32 11.26
C SER A 209 8.65 -22.65 12.74
N ASN A 210 9.49 -21.99 13.55
CA ASN A 210 9.37 -21.97 15.00
C ASN A 210 7.91 -21.66 15.34
N HIS A 211 7.17 -22.64 15.86
CA HIS A 211 5.84 -22.40 16.39
C HIS A 211 5.98 -21.34 17.49
N ASN A 212 5.40 -20.16 17.27
CA ASN A 212 5.35 -19.14 18.29
C ASN A 212 4.42 -19.65 19.39
N ASN A 213 5.01 -20.21 20.45
CA ASN A 213 4.28 -20.83 21.53
C ASN A 213 3.67 -19.73 22.39
N ILE A 214 2.47 -19.25 22.02
CA ILE A 214 1.78 -18.16 22.71
C ILE A 214 1.15 -18.61 24.03
N ASP A 215 1.14 -19.92 24.30
CA ASP A 215 0.49 -20.55 25.44
C ASP A 215 1.00 -20.07 26.80
N ASN A 216 2.19 -19.46 26.84
CA ASN A 216 2.81 -18.94 28.07
C ASN A 216 2.87 -17.41 28.13
N VAL A 217 2.25 -16.70 27.18
CA VAL A 217 2.28 -15.22 27.16
C VAL A 217 1.20 -14.68 28.08
N THR A 218 1.58 -13.84 29.03
CA THR A 218 0.64 -13.14 29.92
C THR A 218 0.49 -11.68 29.51
N THR A 219 -0.56 -11.01 30.02
CA THR A 219 -0.74 -9.56 29.85
C THR A 219 0.44 -8.76 30.41
N ASP A 220 1.05 -9.24 31.49
CA ASP A 220 2.22 -8.62 32.11
C ASP A 220 3.44 -8.66 31.18
N ASP A 221 3.58 -9.72 30.38
CA ASP A 221 4.68 -9.83 29.41
C ASP A 221 4.51 -8.82 28.28
N VAL A 222 3.26 -8.61 27.83
CA VAL A 222 2.93 -7.57 26.86
C VAL A 222 3.30 -6.19 27.41
N GLU A 223 2.94 -5.89 28.66
CA GLU A 223 3.28 -4.60 29.28
C GLU A 223 4.80 -4.41 29.38
N LYS A 224 5.53 -5.42 29.87
CA LYS A 224 7.00 -5.39 29.95
C LYS A 224 7.63 -5.15 28.58
N ILE A 225 7.09 -5.74 27.52
CA ILE A 225 7.58 -5.53 26.15
C ILE A 225 7.33 -4.11 25.67
N ILE A 226 6.16 -3.54 25.92
CA ILE A 226 5.84 -2.16 25.55
C ILE A 226 6.76 -1.18 26.32
N LEU A 227 7.00 -1.43 27.60
CA LEU A 227 7.96 -0.65 28.39
C LEU A 227 9.40 -0.78 27.85
N SER A 228 9.84 -1.99 27.51
CA SER A 228 11.15 -2.24 26.89
C SER A 228 11.28 -1.55 25.53
N ALA A 229 10.21 -1.53 24.73
CA ALA A 229 10.14 -0.83 23.46
C ALA A 229 10.30 0.68 23.65
N TYR A 230 9.65 1.25 24.67
CA TYR A 230 9.78 2.66 25.00
C TYR A 230 11.20 3.05 25.43
N GLU A 231 11.85 2.26 26.28
CA GLU A 231 13.24 2.49 26.66
C GLU A 231 14.19 2.39 25.45
N THR A 232 13.94 1.45 24.55
CA THR A 232 14.70 1.35 23.29
C THR A 232 14.48 2.58 22.41
N ALA A 233 13.25 3.09 22.31
CA ALA A 233 12.93 4.29 21.56
C ALA A 233 13.64 5.54 22.14
N LYS A 234 13.69 5.68 23.47
CA LYS A 234 14.48 6.74 24.13
C LYS A 234 15.94 6.68 23.70
N VAL A 235 16.58 5.51 23.78
CA VAL A 235 18.00 5.37 23.37
C VAL A 235 18.21 5.84 21.92
N LEU A 236 17.27 5.58 21.01
CA LEU A 236 17.36 6.05 19.62
C LEU A 236 17.25 7.58 19.50
N ILE A 237 16.33 8.20 20.23
CA ILE A 237 16.13 9.66 20.26
C ILE A 237 17.27 10.38 21.00
N ASP A 238 17.80 9.78 22.07
CA ASP A 238 18.99 10.24 22.81
C ASP A 238 20.21 10.32 21.88
N ASN A 239 20.40 9.32 21.02
CA ASN A 239 21.47 9.31 20.02
C ASN A 239 21.38 10.48 19.01
N LEU A 240 20.17 11.03 18.81
CA LEU A 240 19.91 12.19 17.94
C LEU A 240 19.94 13.53 18.70
N LYS A 241 20.27 13.53 20.00
CA LYS A 241 20.33 14.73 20.87
C LYS A 241 19.01 15.49 21.02
N MET A 242 17.87 14.87 20.70
CA MET A 242 16.54 15.49 20.79
C MET A 242 16.02 15.61 22.23
N CYS A 243 16.67 14.94 23.19
CA CYS A 243 16.14 14.75 24.54
C CYS A 243 16.18 15.97 25.44
N LYS A 244 17.05 16.95 25.18
CA LYS A 244 17.14 18.18 25.99
C LYS A 244 15.80 18.92 25.98
N LEU A 245 15.32 19.23 24.78
CA LEU A 245 14.05 19.92 24.54
C LEU A 245 12.84 19.13 25.09
N LEU A 246 12.84 17.80 24.92
CA LEU A 246 11.76 16.94 25.41
C LEU A 246 11.72 16.84 26.94
N LYS A 247 12.89 16.86 27.60
CA LYS A 247 13.00 16.86 29.07
C LYS A 247 12.56 18.20 29.66
N GLU A 248 12.98 19.31 29.06
CA GLU A 248 12.59 20.67 29.45
C GLU A 248 11.07 20.86 29.40
N ASN A 249 10.41 20.31 28.39
CA ASN A 249 8.96 20.40 28.22
C ASN A 249 8.17 19.27 28.90
N LYS A 250 8.82 18.43 29.73
CA LYS A 250 8.18 17.32 30.47
C LYS A 250 7.42 16.33 29.57
N ILE A 251 7.97 15.94 28.41
CA ILE A 251 7.38 14.94 27.48
C ILE A 251 8.19 13.62 27.47
N TYR A 252 9.24 13.52 28.29
CA TYR A 252 10.22 12.43 28.22
C TYR A 252 9.82 11.14 28.96
N THR A 253 8.72 11.14 29.71
CA THR A 253 8.17 9.91 30.34
C THR A 253 6.97 9.38 29.56
N LEU A 254 6.73 8.07 29.64
CA LEU A 254 5.65 7.41 28.89
C LEU A 254 4.28 8.02 29.20
N LYS A 255 4.01 8.29 30.49
CA LYS A 255 2.77 8.93 30.96
C LYS A 255 2.61 10.31 30.35
N GLN A 256 3.66 11.13 30.40
CA GLN A 256 3.64 12.50 29.86
C GLN A 256 3.45 12.52 28.35
N LEU A 257 4.20 11.68 27.61
CA LEU A 257 4.04 11.54 26.17
C LEU A 257 2.62 11.12 25.80
N SER A 258 2.06 10.16 26.53
CA SER A 258 0.70 9.68 26.29
C SER A 258 -0.34 10.79 26.52
N THR A 259 -0.20 11.57 27.61
CA THR A 259 -1.06 12.72 27.89
C THR A 259 -0.94 13.81 26.83
N TYR A 260 0.29 14.11 26.38
CA TYR A 260 0.53 15.08 25.32
C TYR A 260 -0.17 14.68 24.00
N ILE A 261 0.02 13.43 23.57
CA ILE A 261 -0.60 12.89 22.36
C ILE A 261 -2.12 12.85 22.50
N SER A 262 -2.66 12.42 23.64
CA SER A 262 -4.12 12.39 23.86
C SER A 262 -4.74 13.79 23.80
N ASN A 263 -4.06 14.80 24.34
CA ASN A 263 -4.53 16.18 24.30
C ASN A 263 -4.48 16.71 22.86
N SER A 264 -3.38 16.45 22.13
CA SER A 264 -3.25 16.84 20.72
C SER A 264 -4.34 16.23 19.84
N LEU A 265 -4.66 14.94 20.04
CA LEU A 265 -5.74 14.26 19.31
C LEU A 265 -7.12 14.85 19.64
N ARG A 266 -7.40 15.12 20.92
CA ARG A 266 -8.66 15.76 21.36
C ARG A 266 -8.83 17.18 20.82
N SER A 267 -7.74 17.94 20.78
CA SER A 267 -7.76 19.27 20.15
C SER A 267 -8.02 19.18 18.65
N SER A 268 -7.50 18.15 17.97
CA SER A 268 -7.78 17.95 16.54
C SER A 268 -9.20 17.47 16.26
N SER A 269 -9.81 16.68 17.15
CA SER A 269 -11.19 16.20 16.99
C SER A 269 -12.23 17.30 17.23
N ASN A 270 -11.91 18.29 18.07
CA ASN A 270 -12.79 19.43 18.35
C ASN A 270 -12.76 20.50 17.25
N VAL A 271 -11.82 20.41 16.30
CA VAL A 271 -11.72 21.33 15.14
C VAL A 271 -12.41 20.75 13.90
N THR A 272 -12.70 19.45 13.88
CA THR A 272 -13.47 18.80 12.81
C THR A 272 -14.97 18.85 13.11
N ASP A 273 -15.52 20.05 13.20
CA ASP A 273 -16.92 20.27 12.80
C ASP A 273 -16.92 20.43 11.27
N ASN A 274 -17.78 19.65 10.62
CA ASN A 274 -17.91 19.49 9.18
C ASN A 274 -17.90 20.82 8.40
N THR A 275 -16.74 21.24 7.89
CA THR A 275 -16.66 22.16 6.75
C THR A 275 -15.42 21.84 5.92
N MET A 276 -15.67 21.50 4.65
CA MET A 276 -14.71 21.42 3.54
C MET A 276 -13.70 20.27 3.59
N ILE A 277 -14.13 19.14 3.02
CA ILE A 277 -13.23 18.22 2.31
C ILE A 277 -12.73 19.02 1.10
N ASP A 278 -11.52 19.58 1.20
CA ASP A 278 -10.77 20.04 0.03
C ASP A 278 -10.47 18.82 -0.84
N ASP A 279 -11.19 18.69 -1.95
CA ASP A 279 -10.83 17.88 -3.11
C ASP A 279 -9.65 18.55 -3.83
N ASP A 280 -8.49 18.65 -3.18
CA ASP A 280 -7.22 18.87 -3.88
C ASP A 280 -6.61 17.50 -4.18
N VAL A 281 -7.08 16.95 -5.30
CA VAL A 281 -6.41 15.87 -6.01
C VAL A 281 -5.01 16.34 -6.37
N ASP A 282 -4.00 15.67 -5.83
CA ASP A 282 -2.60 15.74 -6.25
C ASP A 282 -2.48 15.53 -7.77
N ASN A 283 -2.60 16.62 -8.53
CA ASN A 283 -2.06 16.73 -9.86
C ASN A 283 -0.55 17.01 -9.71
N GLU A 284 0.26 15.96 -9.48
CA GLU A 284 1.67 16.00 -9.85
C GLU A 284 1.72 16.09 -11.40
N SER A 285 1.54 17.30 -11.93
CA SER A 285 1.85 17.60 -13.32
C SER A 285 3.37 17.58 -13.46
N ASP A 286 3.89 16.53 -14.08
CA ASP A 286 5.25 16.46 -14.63
C ASP A 286 5.41 17.53 -15.73
N THR A 287 5.65 18.77 -15.35
CA THR A 287 6.12 19.82 -16.26
C THR A 287 7.65 19.84 -16.25
N SER A 288 8.23 18.94 -17.04
CA SER A 288 9.62 19.10 -17.49
C SER A 288 9.69 20.26 -18.48
N SER A 289 9.99 21.46 -17.97
CA SER A 289 10.41 22.58 -18.80
C SER A 289 11.80 22.30 -19.36
N SER A 290 11.84 21.90 -20.63
CA SER A 290 13.03 22.07 -21.47
C SER A 290 12.63 22.92 -22.67
N SER A 291 12.97 24.19 -22.59
CA SER A 291 12.94 25.15 -23.68
C SER A 291 13.89 24.73 -24.80
N GLY A 292 13.40 24.74 -26.03
CA GLY A 292 14.19 24.55 -27.26
C GLY A 292 13.26 24.55 -28.47
N ASN A 293 13.16 25.71 -29.12
CA ASN A 293 12.36 26.04 -30.30
C ASN A 293 12.75 25.28 -31.58
N GLU A 294 11.84 25.37 -32.56
CA GLU A 294 12.03 25.26 -34.03
C GLU A 294 12.25 23.80 -34.54
N ASP A 295 11.52 23.25 -35.51
CA ASP A 295 10.86 23.82 -36.68
C ASP A 295 9.65 22.99 -37.16
N ASN A 296 8.82 23.67 -37.98
CA ASN A 296 7.76 23.14 -38.85
C ASN A 296 8.16 21.89 -39.64
N ASP A 297 7.22 20.97 -39.84
CA ASP A 297 6.94 20.51 -41.20
C ASP A 297 5.52 19.94 -41.35
N TYR A 298 4.96 20.32 -42.48
CA TYR A 298 3.63 20.11 -43.04
C TYR A 298 3.59 18.78 -43.85
N TYR A 299 2.42 18.48 -44.43
CA TYR A 299 1.95 17.24 -45.08
C TYR A 299 1.42 16.17 -44.11
N GLY A 300 0.22 15.62 -44.27
CA GLY A 300 -0.79 15.70 -45.31
C GLY A 300 -1.61 14.40 -45.24
N GLU A 301 -2.92 14.56 -45.24
CA GLU A 301 -4.02 13.64 -45.62
C GLU A 301 -3.77 12.11 -45.60
N ASP A 302 -4.60 11.40 -44.83
CA ASP A 302 -5.59 10.52 -45.48
C ASP A 302 -6.84 10.34 -44.62
N ASP A 303 -7.94 10.50 -45.34
CA ASP A 303 -9.34 10.61 -45.01
C ASP A 303 -9.96 9.22 -44.94
N GLU A 304 -10.69 8.90 -43.86
CA GLU A 304 -11.91 8.08 -43.97
C GLU A 304 -12.91 8.63 -42.96
N SER A 305 -13.55 9.71 -43.41
CA SER A 305 -14.82 10.21 -42.92
C SER A 305 -15.95 9.19 -43.18
N GLU A 306 -16.71 8.86 -42.14
CA GLU A 306 -18.16 8.68 -42.28
C GLU A 306 -18.85 9.70 -41.38
N ASN A 307 -19.22 10.81 -42.04
CA ASN A 307 -20.13 11.83 -41.57
C ASN A 307 -21.50 11.23 -41.25
N ILE A 308 -22.06 11.58 -40.09
CA ILE A 308 -23.42 12.13 -40.04
C ILE A 308 -23.36 13.38 -39.17
N SER A 309 -23.43 14.51 -39.87
CA SER A 309 -23.58 15.89 -39.39
C SER A 309 -25.04 16.23 -39.13
N GLU A 310 -25.20 17.31 -38.37
CA GLU A 310 -26.36 18.21 -38.21
C GLU A 310 -27.51 17.77 -37.27
N GLY A 311 -28.00 18.60 -36.35
CA GLY A 311 -27.94 20.07 -36.32
C GLY A 311 -27.85 20.67 -34.91
N GLU A 312 -27.29 21.87 -34.91
CA GLU A 312 -27.14 22.84 -33.83
C GLU A 312 -28.49 23.33 -33.30
N ASP A 313 -28.58 23.62 -32.00
CA ASP A 313 -28.90 24.98 -31.54
C ASP A 313 -28.65 25.15 -30.04
N ASP A 314 -28.09 26.31 -29.72
CA ASP A 314 -27.76 26.84 -28.40
C ASP A 314 -28.94 26.86 -27.43
N ASP A 315 -28.70 26.49 -26.17
CA ASP A 315 -29.29 27.24 -25.04
C ASP A 315 -28.47 27.06 -23.75
N LYS A 316 -27.81 28.15 -23.35
CA LYS A 316 -27.18 28.33 -22.03
C LYS A 316 -28.25 28.54 -20.96
N ILE A 317 -28.49 27.59 -20.06
CA ILE A 317 -29.03 27.90 -18.72
C ILE A 317 -28.53 26.86 -17.67
N PRO A 318 -28.52 27.17 -16.35
CA PRO A 318 -27.34 27.45 -15.56
C PRO A 318 -27.01 26.36 -14.52
N LEU A 319 -25.81 26.49 -13.93
CA LEU A 319 -25.45 25.86 -12.65
C LEU A 319 -26.51 26.20 -11.59
N ASP A 320 -27.42 25.27 -11.31
CA ASP A 320 -27.94 24.98 -9.97
C ASP A 320 -29.12 24.00 -10.08
N HIS A 321 -28.82 22.71 -9.92
CA HIS A 321 -29.68 21.69 -9.30
C HIS A 321 -29.10 20.29 -9.55
N PHE A 322 -27.90 20.03 -9.01
CA PHE A 322 -27.51 18.65 -8.74
C PHE A 322 -28.17 18.18 -7.46
N ALA A 323 -29.31 17.49 -7.61
CA ALA A 323 -29.91 16.72 -6.54
C ALA A 323 -28.86 15.75 -5.97
N GLN A 324 -28.76 15.75 -4.64
CA GLN A 324 -27.84 14.97 -3.83
C GLN A 324 -27.83 13.48 -4.21
N VAL A 325 -26.84 13.07 -5.00
CA VAL A 325 -26.53 11.65 -5.21
C VAL A 325 -25.80 11.15 -3.97
N ARG A 326 -26.51 10.37 -3.14
CA ARG A 326 -25.91 9.68 -2.00
C ARG A 326 -25.02 8.53 -2.52
N ASN A 327 -23.72 8.78 -2.53
CA ASN A 327 -22.72 7.77 -2.88
C ASN A 327 -22.65 6.69 -1.78
N THR A 328 -23.10 5.48 -2.09
CA THR A 328 -22.72 4.28 -1.32
C THR A 328 -21.60 3.55 -2.06
N THR A 329 -20.39 3.70 -1.51
CA THR A 329 -19.13 2.97 -1.71
C THR A 329 -19.12 1.76 -2.66
N PHE A 330 -18.38 1.87 -3.77
CA PHE A 330 -17.35 0.95 -4.29
C PHE A 330 -16.50 1.73 -5.30
N SER A 331 -15.22 2.01 -4.98
CA SER A 331 -14.34 2.79 -5.85
C SER A 331 -14.10 2.06 -7.18
N GLY A 332 -14.67 2.62 -8.25
CA GLY A 332 -14.47 2.17 -9.64
C GLY A 332 -15.74 1.77 -10.39
N MET A 333 -16.87 1.54 -9.71
CA MET A 333 -18.13 1.14 -10.37
C MET A 333 -19.28 2.08 -9.98
N ARG A 334 -19.65 2.99 -10.89
CA ARG A 334 -20.82 3.86 -10.73
C ARG A 334 -22.07 3.07 -11.07
N ILE A 335 -22.66 2.44 -10.06
CA ILE A 335 -24.03 1.92 -10.14
C ILE A 335 -24.94 3.03 -9.64
N VAL A 336 -25.90 3.44 -10.47
CA VAL A 336 -26.80 4.55 -10.13
C VAL A 336 -28.21 4.00 -9.89
N GLU A 337 -28.91 4.56 -8.91
CA GLU A 337 -30.29 4.19 -8.57
C GLU A 337 -31.31 4.81 -9.54
N SER A 338 -30.92 5.87 -10.26
CA SER A 338 -31.74 6.55 -11.26
C SER A 338 -30.87 7.11 -12.39
N VAL A 339 -31.32 7.02 -13.63
CA VAL A 339 -30.61 7.59 -14.79
C VAL A 339 -30.96 9.08 -14.93
N PRO A 340 -29.99 9.98 -15.18
CA PRO A 340 -30.26 11.37 -15.52
C PRO A 340 -31.15 11.47 -16.78
N ARG A 341 -32.15 12.35 -16.76
CA ARG A 341 -33.03 12.59 -17.91
C ARG A 341 -32.17 13.03 -19.10
N GLY A 342 -32.28 12.31 -20.23
CA GLY A 342 -31.47 12.52 -21.44
C GLY A 342 -30.27 11.57 -21.61
N ALA A 343 -29.93 10.76 -20.60
CA ALA A 343 -28.81 9.81 -20.67
C ALA A 343 -29.24 8.33 -20.72
N GLU A 344 -30.54 8.03 -20.88
CA GLU A 344 -31.10 6.67 -20.84
C GLU A 344 -30.43 5.71 -21.82
N ASN A 345 -30.06 6.19 -23.00
CA ASN A 345 -29.37 5.41 -24.03
C ASN A 345 -27.94 5.04 -23.66
N SER A 346 -27.38 5.57 -22.58
CA SER A 346 -26.00 5.31 -22.15
C SER A 346 -25.93 4.36 -20.94
N TYR A 347 -27.07 3.81 -20.48
CA TYR A 347 -27.12 2.89 -19.33
C TYR A 347 -27.83 1.57 -19.66
N PHE A 348 -27.49 0.52 -18.92
CA PHE A 348 -28.19 -0.76 -18.87
C PHE A 348 -28.90 -0.90 -17.53
N THR A 349 -30.12 -1.42 -17.53
CA THR A 349 -30.83 -1.84 -16.32
C THR A 349 -30.38 -3.23 -15.91
N ILE A 350 -30.01 -3.41 -14.65
CA ILE A 350 -29.67 -4.69 -14.06
C ILE A 350 -30.47 -4.90 -12.78
N LYS A 351 -30.91 -6.13 -12.52
CA LYS A 351 -31.57 -6.49 -11.26
C LYS A 351 -30.54 -6.98 -10.26
N ILE A 352 -30.36 -6.24 -9.17
CA ILE A 352 -29.55 -6.67 -8.02
C ILE A 352 -30.47 -6.71 -6.80
N ASN A 353 -30.59 -7.87 -6.16
CA ASN A 353 -31.42 -8.06 -4.95
C ASN A 353 -32.87 -7.59 -5.14
N ASN A 354 -33.50 -7.92 -6.27
CA ASN A 354 -34.85 -7.47 -6.67
C ASN A 354 -35.05 -5.95 -6.84
N ALA A 355 -33.99 -5.15 -6.75
CA ALA A 355 -34.01 -3.73 -7.11
C ALA A 355 -33.42 -3.52 -8.51
N ASP A 356 -34.09 -2.71 -9.31
CA ASP A 356 -33.57 -2.25 -10.59
C ASP A 356 -32.46 -1.23 -10.32
N LYS A 357 -31.28 -1.47 -10.90
CA LYS A 357 -30.11 -0.58 -10.82
C LYS A 357 -29.57 -0.32 -12.21
N TYR A 358 -28.89 0.80 -12.39
CA TYR A 358 -28.40 1.23 -13.71
C TYR A 358 -26.87 1.24 -13.76
N ILE A 359 -26.30 0.67 -14.82
CA ILE A 359 -24.86 0.66 -15.10
C ILE A 359 -24.60 1.35 -16.43
N HIS A 360 -23.62 2.26 -16.47
CA HIS A 360 -23.22 2.91 -17.71
C HIS A 360 -22.66 1.89 -18.73
N LYS A 361 -23.02 2.03 -20.01
CA LYS A 361 -22.63 1.12 -21.09
C LYS A 361 -21.11 0.99 -21.21
N THR A 362 -20.33 2.05 -21.01
CA THR A 362 -18.86 1.98 -21.03
C THR A 362 -18.28 1.11 -19.90
N THR A 363 -18.88 1.15 -18.71
CA THR A 363 -18.51 0.30 -17.57
C THR A 363 -18.82 -1.17 -17.87
N ALA A 364 -19.98 -1.44 -18.49
CA ALA A 364 -20.33 -2.79 -18.95
C ALA A 364 -19.39 -3.26 -20.07
N CYS A 365 -19.04 -2.39 -21.02
CA CYS A 365 -18.06 -2.69 -22.06
C CYS A 365 -16.68 -2.99 -21.45
N TRP A 366 -16.21 -2.26 -20.44
CA TRP A 366 -14.94 -2.56 -19.77
C TRP A 366 -14.96 -3.93 -19.05
N LEU A 367 -16.10 -4.34 -18.48
CA LEU A 367 -16.30 -5.65 -17.86
C LEU A 367 -16.35 -6.81 -18.88
N LEU A 368 -16.94 -6.57 -20.04
CA LEU A 368 -17.31 -7.62 -21.01
C LEU A 368 -16.43 -7.67 -22.26
N THR A 369 -15.62 -6.65 -22.53
CA THR A 369 -14.75 -6.62 -23.70
C THR A 369 -13.77 -7.78 -23.64
N GLN A 370 -13.91 -8.68 -24.61
CA GLN A 370 -12.88 -9.62 -24.99
C GLN A 370 -12.12 -8.94 -26.13
N ASN A 371 -10.78 -8.88 -26.02
CA ASN A 371 -9.82 -8.53 -27.08
C ASN A 371 -9.22 -7.11 -27.11
N ASN A 372 -9.62 -6.15 -26.26
CA ASN A 372 -8.93 -4.84 -26.17
C ASN A 372 -7.81 -4.84 -25.12
N ASN A 373 -6.86 -5.75 -25.28
CA ASN A 373 -5.68 -5.84 -24.43
C ASN A 373 -4.69 -4.73 -24.78
N ARG A 374 -4.75 -3.60 -24.06
CA ARG A 374 -3.77 -2.51 -24.22
C ARG A 374 -2.41 -2.91 -23.64
N LEU A 375 -1.34 -2.66 -24.38
CA LEU A 375 0.02 -2.79 -23.85
C LEU A 375 0.22 -1.80 -22.67
N PRO A 376 0.98 -2.17 -21.62
CA PRO A 376 1.36 -1.23 -20.57
C PRO A 376 2.08 -0.01 -21.16
N SER A 377 1.91 1.18 -20.59
CA SER A 377 2.54 2.41 -21.08
C SER A 377 4.07 2.28 -21.23
N ASP A 378 4.76 1.63 -20.29
CA ASP A 378 6.21 1.34 -20.36
C ASP A 378 6.59 0.37 -21.49
N ARG A 379 5.70 -0.56 -21.88
CA ARG A 379 5.98 -1.46 -23.01
C ARG A 379 5.58 -0.83 -24.34
N LEU A 380 4.51 -0.05 -24.37
CA LEU A 380 4.12 0.74 -25.52
C LEU A 380 5.24 1.72 -25.90
N SER A 381 5.83 2.41 -24.92
CA SER A 381 6.97 3.31 -25.16
C SER A 381 8.20 2.58 -25.70
N ARG A 382 8.49 1.36 -25.21
CA ARG A 382 9.57 0.52 -25.76
C ARG A 382 9.30 0.06 -27.18
N VAL A 383 8.08 -0.36 -27.49
CA VAL A 383 7.66 -0.79 -28.83
C VAL A 383 7.73 0.39 -29.81
N ILE A 384 7.25 1.56 -29.41
CA ILE A 384 7.37 2.81 -30.19
C ILE A 384 8.85 3.20 -30.38
N ALA A 385 9.69 3.03 -29.36
CA ALA A 385 11.12 3.32 -29.47
C ALA A 385 11.87 2.34 -30.38
N THR A 386 11.42 1.08 -30.48
CA THR A 386 11.96 0.11 -31.44
C THR A 386 11.46 0.34 -32.86
N SER A 387 10.19 0.72 -33.05
CA SER A 387 9.62 0.99 -34.39
C SER A 387 10.08 2.32 -35.00
N ARG A 388 10.68 3.23 -34.21
CA ARG A 388 11.32 4.47 -34.69
C ARG A 388 12.79 4.28 -35.09
N LYS A 389 13.33 3.07 -34.95
CA LYS A 389 14.73 2.72 -35.31
C LYS A 389 14.85 1.84 -36.55
N GLU A 390 13.72 1.40 -37.09
CA GLU A 390 13.57 0.91 -38.47
C GLU A 390 13.14 2.10 -39.33
#